data_AF-A0A916XZ70-F1
#
_entry.id   AF-A0A916XZ70-F1
#
_cell.length_a   1.000
_cell.length_b   1.000
_cell.length_c   1.000
_cell.angle_alpha   90.00
_cell.angle_beta   90.00
_cell.angle_gamma   90.00
#
_symmetry.space_group_name_H-M   'P 1'
#
loop_
_entity.id
_entity.type
_entity.pdbx_description
1 polymer ?
#
loop_
_entity_poly.entity_id
_entity_poly.type
_entity_poly.pdbx_seq_one_letter_code
_entity_poly.pdbx_strand_id
1 'polypeptide(L)' 'MNNLAPFLGFIGPWQIGLIILVVLLLFGGKKIPELMKGLGSGIKEFKNAAKEDQPADKKEDDKKE' A
#
# COMPACT_ATOMS: atom_id res chain seq x y z
N MET A 1 -18.68 -2.00 -34.53
CA MET A 1 -19.06 -2.15 -33.12
C MET A 1 -17.84 -2.70 -32.39
N ASN A 2 -16.95 -1.81 -31.92
CA ASN A 2 -15.67 -2.24 -31.36
C ASN A 2 -15.62 -1.86 -29.87
N ASN A 3 -15.66 -2.89 -29.03
CA ASN A 3 -15.41 -2.83 -27.58
C ASN A 3 -13.90 -2.83 -27.29
N LEU A 4 -13.10 -2.04 -28.04
CA LEU A 4 -11.63 -2.04 -27.94
C LEU A 4 -11.08 -1.00 -26.94
N ALA A 5 -11.96 -0.15 -26.39
CA ALA A 5 -11.60 0.88 -25.42
C ALA A 5 -11.02 0.39 -24.07
N PRO A 6 -11.40 -0.77 -23.48
CA PRO A 6 -10.90 -1.14 -22.16
C PRO A 6 -9.42 -1.56 -22.14
N PHE A 7 -8.77 -1.67 -23.30
CA PHE A 7 -7.38 -2.13 -23.42
C PHE A 7 -6.36 -1.04 -23.71
N LEU A 8 -6.75 0.20 -24.08
CA LEU A 8 -5.82 1.17 -24.68
C LEU A 8 -5.52 2.44 -23.87
N GLY A 9 -5.90 2.55 -22.59
CA GLY A 9 -5.39 3.69 -21.81
C GLY A 9 -6.06 4.03 -20.49
N PHE A 10 -7.21 3.44 -20.18
CA PHE A 10 -7.86 3.64 -18.88
C PHE A 10 -8.15 2.28 -18.27
N ILE A 11 -7.21 1.80 -17.45
CA ILE A 11 -7.51 0.74 -16.48
C ILE A 11 -8.54 1.38 -15.52
N GLY A 12 -9.82 1.16 -15.82
CA GLY A 12 -10.91 1.71 -15.04
C GLY A 12 -11.00 1.05 -13.67
N PRO A 13 -11.76 1.65 -12.73
CA PRO A 13 -11.99 1.09 -11.40
C PRO A 13 -12.49 -0.36 -11.45
N TRP A 14 -13.22 -0.71 -12.51
CA TRP A 14 -13.77 -2.04 -12.74
C TRP A 14 -12.69 -3.10 -13.00
N GLN A 15 -11.69 -2.80 -13.83
CA GLN A 15 -10.56 -3.71 -14.08
C GLN A 15 -9.69 -3.88 -12.83
N ILE A 16 -9.43 -2.79 -12.09
CA ILE A 16 -8.66 -2.84 -10.83
C ILE A 16 -9.39 -3.72 -9.81
N GLY A 17 -10.71 -3.55 -9.66
CA GLY A 17 -11.53 -4.39 -8.77
C GLY A 17 -11.45 -5.87 -9.13
N LEU A 18 -11.49 -6.21 -10.41
CA LEU A 18 -11.33 -7.58 -10.91
C LEU A 18 -9.95 -8.17 -10.57
N ILE A 19 -8.88 -7.41 -10.74
CA ILE A 19 -7.51 -7.85 -10.39
C ILE A 19 -7.41 -8.10 -8.88
N ILE A 20 -7.90 -7.16 -8.07
CA ILE A 20 -7.90 -7.29 -6.61
C ILE A 20 -8.70 -8.53 -6.19
N LEU A 21 -9.84 -8.79 -6.82
CA LEU A 21 -10.66 -9.97 -6.54
C LEU A 21 -9.91 -11.28 -6.82
N VAL A 22 -9.24 -11.38 -7.97
CA VAL A 22 -8.43 -12.56 -8.32
C VAL A 22 -7.28 -12.75 -7.33
N VAL A 23 -6.56 -11.68 -6.99
CA VAL A 23 -5.49 -11.71 -5.99
C VAL A 23 -6.05 -12.13 -4.62
N LEU A 24 -7.22 -11.64 -4.23
CA LEU A 24 -7.89 -12.06 -2.99
C LEU A 24 -8.30 -13.52 -2.99
N LEU A 25 -8.68 -14.09 -4.13
CA LEU A 25 -9.02 -15.52 -4.23
C LEU A 25 -7.76 -16.39 -4.13
N LEU A 26 -6.65 -15.97 -4.74
CA LEU A 26 -5.39 -16.72 -4.71
C LEU A 26 -4.69 -16.66 -3.35
N PHE A 27 -4.63 -15.47 -2.74
CA PHE A 27 -3.94 -15.26 -1.46
C PHE A 27 -4.88 -15.35 -0.26
N GLY A 28 -6.19 -15.20 -0.45
CA GLY A 28 -7.16 -15.06 0.64
C GLY A 28 -7.20 -13.63 1.19
N GLY A 29 -8.40 -13.14 1.54
CA GLY A 29 -8.61 -11.80 2.11
C GLY A 29 -7.88 -11.55 3.44
N LYS A 30 -7.38 -12.59 4.11
CA LYS A 30 -6.62 -12.49 5.37
C LYS A 30 -5.11 -12.30 5.16
N LYS A 31 -4.52 -12.71 4.03
CA LYS A 31 -3.07 -12.61 3.80
C LYS A 31 -2.62 -11.19 3.47
N ILE A 32 -3.42 -10.43 2.71
CA ILE A 32 -3.13 -9.02 2.39
C ILE A 32 -2.95 -8.16 3.67
N PRO A 33 -3.88 -8.17 4.65
CA PRO A 33 -3.72 -7.38 5.87
C PRO A 33 -2.60 -7.91 6.79
N GLU A 34 -2.34 -9.21 6.79
CA GLU A 34 -1.22 -9.81 7.54
C GLU A 34 0.14 -9.32 7.00
N LEU A 35 0.30 -9.32 5.67
CA LEU A 35 1.48 -8.78 4.99
C LEU A 35 1.62 -7.26 5.17
N MET A 36 0.53 -6.51 5.08
CA MET A 36 0.53 -5.06 5.33
C MET A 36 0.94 -4.72 6.77
N LYS A 37 0.46 -5.49 7.76
CA LYS A 37 0.88 -5.33 9.17
C LYS A 37 2.37 -5.62 9.34
N GLY A 38 2.89 -6.70 8.76
CA GLY A 38 4.32 -7.02 8.81
C GLY A 38 5.19 -5.97 8.14
N LEU A 39 4.83 -5.55 6.93
CA LEU A 39 5.54 -4.51 6.18
C LEU A 39 5.48 -3.15 6.88
N GLY A 40 4.32 -2.79 7.43
CA GLY A 40 4.11 -1.54 8.15
C GLY A 40 4.94 -1.44 9.43
N SER A 41 5.04 -2.52 10.20
CA SER A 41 5.94 -2.59 11.36
C SER A 41 7.40 -2.47 10.94
N GLY A 42 7.82 -3.19 9.89
CA GLY A 42 9.19 -3.11 9.37
C GLY A 42 9.57 -1.71 8.87
N ILE A 43 8.68 -1.04 8.12
CA ILE A 43 8.89 0.35 7.67
C ILE A 43 8.95 1.31 8.86
N LYS A 44 8.13 1.10 9.89
CA LYS A 44 8.12 1.93 11.11
C LYS A 44 9.44 1.80 11.88
N GLU A 45 9.93 0.58 12.06
CA GLU A 45 11.22 0.32 12.70
C GLU A 45 12.38 0.89 11.88
N PHE A 46 12.38 0.69 10.55
CA PHE A 46 13.37 1.30 9.65
C PHE A 46 13.40 2.82 9.74
N LYS A 47 12.23 3.46 9.77
CA LYS A 47 12.13 4.92 9.90
C LYS A 47 12.61 5.42 11.25
N ASN A 48 12.40 4.66 12.32
CA ASN A 48 12.85 5.02 13.66
C ASN A 48 14.38 4.91 13.78
N ALA A 49 14.96 3.79 13.33
CA ALA A 49 16.41 3.61 13.31
C ALA A 49 17.11 4.66 12.43
N ALA A 50 16.56 4.93 11.24
CA ALA A 50 17.09 5.97 10.34
C ALA A 50 16.97 7.40 10.90
N LYS A 51 16.14 7.63 11.92
CA LYS A 51 16.04 8.90 12.65
C LYS A 51 17.00 8.99 13.83
N GLU A 52 17.31 7.88 14.50
CA GLU A 52 18.30 7.83 15.60
C GLU A 52 19.73 8.05 15.09
N ASP A 53 20.05 7.61 13.88
CA ASP A 53 21.37 7.80 13.26
C ASP A 53 21.61 9.21 12.67
N GLN A 54 20.61 10.10 12.68
CA GLN A 54 20.79 11.50 12.28
C GLN A 54 21.06 12.37 13.52
N PRO A 55 22.23 13.03 13.63
CA PRO A 55 22.53 13.89 14.77
C PRO A 55 21.57 15.09 14.74
N ALA A 56 20.60 15.05 15.65
CA ALA A 56 19.74 16.15 16.09
C ALA A 56 19.53 17.30 15.09
N ASP A 57 18.52 17.18 14.24
CA ASP A 57 17.75 18.37 13.88
C ASP A 57 16.25 18.13 14.14
N LYS A 58 15.70 19.05 14.93
CA LYS A 58 14.34 19.03 15.46
C LYS A 58 13.36 19.22 14.32
N LYS A 59 12.30 18.42 14.26
CA LYS A 59 10.94 18.92 13.92
C LYS A 59 9.87 18.13 14.67
N GLU A 60 9.20 18.86 15.57
CA GLU A 60 7.81 18.68 15.97
C GLU A 60 6.91 18.63 14.71
N ASP A 61 5.95 17.70 14.67
CA ASP A 61 4.49 17.95 14.58
C ASP A 61 3.75 16.66 14.16
N ASP A 62 2.87 16.18 15.04
CA ASP A 62 1.42 16.00 14.84
C ASP A 62 0.89 15.19 16.05
N LYS A 63 0.66 15.85 17.17
CA LYS A 63 -0.63 16.43 17.59
C LYS A 63 -1.73 15.37 17.75
N LYS A 64 -2.07 15.13 19.02
CA LYS A 64 -3.40 14.70 19.45
C LYS A 64 -4.44 15.70 18.90
N GLU A 65 -5.41 15.21 18.13
CA GLU A 65 -6.81 15.66 18.14
C GLU A 65 -7.69 14.58 17.50
#